data_AF-A0A6A7LZD3-F1
#
_entry.id   AF-A0A6A7LZD3-F1
#
_cell.length_a   1.000
_cell.length_b   1.000
_cell.length_c   1.000
_cell.angle_alpha   90.00
_cell.angle_beta   90.00
_cell.angle_gamma   90.00
#
_symmetry.space_group_name_H-M   'P 1'
#
loop_
_entity.id
_entity.type
_entity.pdbx_description
1 polymer ?
#
loop_
_entity_poly.entity_id
_entity_poly.type
_entity_poly.pdbx_seq_one_letter_code
_entity_poly.pdbx_strand_id
1 'polypeptide(L)'
;MKILTMFVLITFAATGRVFAQIPAEWQAAAQAVIGDLERDTPLGAKPWTGSKLTQGWHMARAWRKHNNGNIEITLAEYLTFVALCRSGCAGNTIEGKGYVAMAEQVKNLKAQNGGPYGVASNADAWLAALPDPTGAAAKNAAMWNKDLDVAAADFATSNLYALYWLLAQARPTPQEQADTFAKFAIFVQDKAWIGNRCLDISKVAAVIGAPPRITNCH
;
A
#
# COMPACT_ATOMS: atom_id res chain seq x y z
N MET A 1 -8.54 -25.53 -59.70
CA MET A 1 -9.25 -24.75 -58.63
C MET A 1 -10.03 -25.73 -57.78
N LYS A 2 -9.93 -25.62 -56.44
CA LYS A 2 -10.26 -26.61 -55.38
C LYS A 2 -9.01 -27.37 -54.94
N ILE A 3 -8.80 -27.46 -53.63
CA ILE A 3 -7.60 -27.97 -52.91
C ILE A 3 -6.45 -26.94 -52.75
N LEU A 4 -6.76 -25.68 -52.43
CA LEU A 4 -5.75 -24.77 -51.86
C LEU A 4 -6.37 -23.73 -50.92
N THR A 5 -7.30 -24.15 -50.06
CA THR A 5 -8.02 -23.25 -49.16
C THR A 5 -8.38 -23.96 -47.85
N MET A 6 -7.43 -24.70 -47.26
CA MET A 6 -7.68 -25.37 -45.98
C MET A 6 -6.43 -25.58 -45.14
N PHE A 7 -5.53 -24.58 -45.06
CA PHE A 7 -4.40 -24.62 -44.12
C PHE A 7 -3.99 -23.24 -43.59
N VAL A 8 -4.95 -22.33 -43.41
CA VAL A 8 -4.72 -21.06 -42.68
C VAL A 8 -5.92 -20.77 -41.78
N LEU A 9 -6.14 -21.62 -40.78
CA LEU A 9 -7.12 -21.39 -39.72
C LEU A 9 -6.81 -22.21 -38.47
N ILE A 10 -5.53 -22.28 -38.10
CA ILE A 10 -5.11 -22.78 -36.77
C ILE A 10 -3.96 -21.91 -36.26
N THR A 11 -4.24 -20.63 -36.02
CA THR A 11 -3.41 -19.77 -35.17
C THR A 11 -4.34 -18.70 -34.61
N PHE A 12 -4.26 -18.45 -33.30
CA PHE A 12 -5.15 -17.61 -32.48
C PHE A 12 -6.30 -18.32 -31.74
N ALA A 13 -6.00 -19.49 -31.15
CA ALA A 13 -6.68 -19.95 -29.94
C ALA A 13 -5.71 -20.05 -28.75
N ALA A 14 -4.75 -19.13 -28.67
CA ALA A 14 -4.09 -18.82 -27.41
C ALA A 14 -4.69 -17.51 -26.91
N THR A 15 -5.85 -17.59 -26.27
CA THR A 15 -6.31 -16.57 -25.33
C THR A 15 -5.40 -16.62 -24.11
N GLY A 16 -4.13 -16.24 -24.31
CA GLY A 16 -3.21 -15.96 -23.23
C GLY A 16 -3.88 -14.89 -22.37
N ARG A 17 -4.11 -15.19 -21.09
CA ARG A 17 -4.55 -14.19 -20.13
C ARG A 17 -3.56 -13.03 -20.23
N VAL A 18 -3.99 -11.90 -20.79
CA VAL A 18 -3.21 -10.67 -20.75
C VAL A 18 -3.20 -10.25 -19.29
N PHE A 19 -2.17 -10.67 -18.55
CA PHE A 19 -1.95 -10.20 -17.20
C PHE A 19 -1.61 -8.71 -17.32
N ALA A 20 -2.38 -7.86 -16.63
CA ALA A 20 -2.07 -6.43 -16.58
C ALA A 20 -0.62 -6.25 -16.13
N GLN A 21 0.18 -5.63 -17.00
CA GLN A 21 1.59 -5.36 -16.75
C GLN A 21 1.71 -4.31 -15.65
N ILE A 22 2.68 -4.48 -14.76
CA ILE A 22 3.00 -3.49 -13.74
C ILE A 22 3.69 -2.31 -14.43
N PRO A 23 3.18 -1.08 -14.30
CA PRO A 23 3.87 0.09 -14.86
C PRO A 23 5.30 0.21 -14.31
N ALA A 24 6.26 0.58 -15.15
CA ALA A 24 7.68 0.63 -14.76
C ALA A 24 7.94 1.69 -13.70
N GLU A 25 7.24 2.81 -13.79
CA GLU A 25 7.28 3.91 -12.83
C GLU A 25 6.73 3.51 -11.47
N TRP A 26 5.79 2.55 -11.40
CA TRP A 26 5.31 2.01 -10.13
C TRP A 26 6.37 1.12 -9.47
N GLN A 27 7.03 0.27 -10.24
CA GLN A 27 8.13 -0.57 -9.73
C GLN A 27 9.27 0.29 -9.19
N ALA A 28 9.65 1.34 -9.93
CA ALA A 28 10.65 2.29 -9.50
C ALA A 28 10.21 3.04 -8.22
N ALA A 29 8.95 3.51 -8.17
CA ALA A 29 8.38 4.16 -7.00
C ALA A 29 8.42 3.25 -5.76
N ALA A 30 8.03 1.99 -5.89
CA ALA A 30 8.09 1.01 -4.82
C ALA A 30 9.52 0.79 -4.32
N GLN A 31 10.48 0.62 -5.23
CA GLN A 31 11.89 0.46 -4.89
C GLN A 31 12.45 1.68 -4.15
N ALA A 32 12.14 2.89 -4.63
CA ALA A 32 12.60 4.13 -4.03
C ALA A 32 11.98 4.34 -2.64
N VAL A 33 10.65 4.35 -2.54
CA VAL A 33 9.94 4.72 -1.31
C VAL A 33 10.17 3.68 -0.23
N ILE A 34 9.93 2.40 -0.54
CA ILE A 34 10.08 1.35 0.46
C ILE A 34 11.57 1.16 0.82
N GLY A 35 12.47 1.34 -0.14
CA GLY A 35 13.91 1.35 0.13
C GLY A 35 14.31 2.45 1.10
N ASP A 36 13.74 3.65 1.00
CA ASP A 36 14.00 4.76 1.93
C ASP A 36 13.43 4.52 3.34
N LEU A 37 12.23 3.92 3.41
CA LEU A 37 11.59 3.51 4.66
C LEU A 37 12.37 2.41 5.39
N GLU A 38 13.10 1.57 4.64
CA GLU A 38 13.85 0.43 5.17
C GLU A 38 15.36 0.70 5.33
N ARG A 39 15.87 1.86 4.91
CA ARG A 39 17.30 2.17 4.73
C ARG A 39 18.20 1.76 5.90
N ASP A 40 17.72 1.93 7.13
CA ASP A 40 18.49 1.67 8.36
C ASP A 40 18.02 0.39 9.09
N THR A 41 17.44 -0.55 8.35
CA THR A 41 16.92 -1.81 8.88
C THR A 41 17.60 -3.04 8.27
N PRO A 42 17.57 -4.22 8.92
CA PRO A 42 18.04 -5.45 8.30
C PRO A 42 17.32 -5.81 7.00
N LEU A 43 16.09 -5.32 6.79
CA LEU A 43 15.34 -5.54 5.55
C LEU A 43 15.87 -4.69 4.40
N GLY A 44 16.30 -3.45 4.67
CA GLY A 44 16.87 -2.54 3.67
C GLY A 44 18.20 -3.02 3.09
N ALA A 45 18.95 -3.84 3.84
CA ALA A 45 20.17 -4.48 3.36
C ALA A 45 19.89 -5.63 2.37
N LYS A 46 18.65 -6.16 2.30
CA LYS A 46 18.31 -7.27 1.40
C LYS A 46 18.11 -6.74 -0.03
N PRO A 47 18.67 -7.44 -1.05
CA PRO A 47 18.50 -7.03 -2.44
C PRO A 47 17.02 -7.08 -2.85
N TRP A 48 16.64 -6.16 -3.72
CA TRP A 48 15.34 -6.21 -4.37
C TRP A 48 15.27 -7.39 -5.34
N THR A 49 14.24 -8.20 -5.21
CA THR A 49 13.91 -9.26 -6.16
C THR A 49 12.60 -8.91 -6.86
N GLY A 50 12.52 -9.13 -8.17
CA GLY A 50 11.31 -8.83 -8.95
C GLY A 50 10.07 -9.60 -8.47
N SER A 51 10.26 -10.73 -7.80
CA SER A 51 9.16 -11.53 -7.25
C SER A 51 8.32 -10.77 -6.22
N LYS A 52 8.92 -9.90 -5.39
CA LYS A 52 8.17 -9.10 -4.38
C LYS A 52 7.31 -8.01 -5.01
N LEU A 53 7.81 -7.39 -6.08
CA LEU A 53 7.06 -6.42 -6.88
C LEU A 53 5.82 -7.08 -7.51
N THR A 54 6.00 -8.27 -8.09
CA THR A 54 4.93 -9.03 -8.72
C THR A 54 3.93 -9.62 -7.70
N GLN A 55 4.41 -10.13 -6.57
CA GLN A 55 3.54 -10.61 -5.50
C GLN A 55 2.66 -9.49 -4.93
N GLY A 56 3.25 -8.33 -4.64
CA GLY A 56 2.51 -7.16 -4.17
C GLY A 56 1.45 -6.70 -5.17
N TRP A 57 1.77 -6.68 -6.48
CA TRP A 57 0.81 -6.39 -7.54
C TRP A 57 -0.39 -7.34 -7.55
N HIS A 58 -0.14 -8.65 -7.52
CA HIS A 58 -1.21 -9.64 -7.54
C HIS A 58 -2.07 -9.55 -6.27
N MET A 59 -1.44 -9.32 -5.13
CA MET A 59 -2.12 -9.21 -3.86
C MET A 59 -2.97 -7.94 -3.76
N ALA A 60 -2.48 -6.80 -4.25
CA ALA A 60 -3.25 -5.58 -4.37
C ALA A 60 -4.51 -5.78 -5.23
N ARG A 61 -4.37 -6.46 -6.38
CA ARG A 61 -5.52 -6.74 -7.26
C ARG A 61 -6.50 -7.72 -6.64
N ALA A 62 -6.02 -8.73 -5.91
CA ALA A 62 -6.88 -9.66 -5.18
C ALA A 62 -7.63 -8.95 -4.06
N TRP A 63 -6.96 -8.06 -3.32
CA TRP A 63 -7.54 -7.20 -2.30
C TRP A 63 -8.63 -6.29 -2.89
N ARG A 64 -8.32 -5.57 -3.97
CA ARG A 64 -9.27 -4.69 -4.66
C ARG A 64 -10.47 -5.46 -5.20
N LYS A 65 -10.25 -6.65 -5.76
CA LYS A 65 -11.33 -7.51 -6.27
C LYS A 65 -12.28 -7.92 -5.17
N HIS A 66 -11.74 -8.29 -4.02
CA HIS A 66 -12.55 -8.73 -2.90
C HIS A 66 -13.32 -7.57 -2.25
N ASN A 67 -12.70 -6.39 -2.12
CA ASN A 67 -13.30 -5.26 -1.42
C ASN A 67 -14.21 -4.39 -2.31
N ASN A 68 -13.87 -4.23 -3.60
CA ASN A 68 -14.53 -3.27 -4.50
C ASN A 68 -15.12 -3.93 -5.76
N GLY A 69 -14.94 -5.24 -5.96
CA GLY A 69 -15.46 -5.97 -7.13
C GLY A 69 -14.68 -5.76 -8.43
N ASN A 70 -13.63 -4.93 -8.45
CA ASN A 70 -12.78 -4.68 -9.63
C ASN A 70 -11.29 -4.93 -9.34
N ILE A 71 -10.42 -4.74 -10.32
CA ILE A 71 -8.97 -5.04 -10.20
C ILE A 71 -8.10 -3.82 -10.52
N GLU A 72 -8.71 -2.64 -10.61
CA GLU A 72 -8.02 -1.37 -10.82
C GLU A 72 -7.52 -0.89 -9.47
N ILE A 73 -6.22 -1.05 -9.27
CA ILE A 73 -5.56 -0.68 -8.02
C ILE A 73 -5.00 0.73 -8.09
N THR A 74 -4.78 1.35 -6.93
CA THR A 74 -4.04 2.61 -6.82
C THR A 74 -2.55 2.35 -6.55
N LEU A 75 -1.73 3.38 -6.73
CA LEU A 75 -0.32 3.32 -6.33
C LEU A 75 -0.19 3.02 -4.83
N ALA A 76 -1.04 3.61 -3.99
CA ALA A 76 -1.05 3.38 -2.55
C ALA A 76 -1.25 1.89 -2.18
N GLU A 77 -2.21 1.22 -2.85
CA GLU A 77 -2.39 -0.23 -2.67
C GLU A 77 -1.16 -1.01 -3.15
N TYR A 78 -0.61 -0.65 -4.31
CA TYR A 78 0.59 -1.31 -4.82
C TYR A 78 1.76 -1.20 -3.83
N LEU A 79 2.07 0.00 -3.34
CA LEU A 79 3.13 0.25 -2.36
C LEU A 79 2.88 -0.54 -1.06
N THR A 80 1.64 -0.53 -0.57
CA THR A 80 1.23 -1.28 0.63
C THR A 80 1.55 -2.76 0.51
N PHE A 81 1.05 -3.40 -0.56
CA PHE A 81 1.17 -4.84 -0.70
C PHE A 81 2.58 -5.27 -1.09
N VAL A 82 3.35 -4.43 -1.80
CA VAL A 82 4.79 -4.68 -1.99
C VAL A 82 5.53 -4.61 -0.66
N ALA A 83 5.27 -3.61 0.18
CA ALA A 83 5.91 -3.49 1.50
C ALA A 83 5.58 -4.69 2.40
N LEU A 84 4.31 -5.10 2.48
CA LEU A 84 3.90 -6.33 3.19
C LEU A 84 4.61 -7.58 2.64
N CYS A 85 4.75 -7.68 1.32
CA CYS A 85 5.42 -8.82 0.70
C CYS A 85 6.94 -8.84 0.91
N ARG A 86 7.58 -7.67 1.04
CA ARG A 86 8.98 -7.56 1.44
C ARG A 86 9.18 -8.03 2.88
N SER A 87 8.28 -7.68 3.78
CA SER A 87 8.32 -8.12 5.18
C SER A 87 8.05 -9.63 5.35
N GLY A 88 7.43 -10.28 4.37
CA GLY A 88 7.33 -11.75 4.34
C GLY A 88 5.95 -12.32 3.97
N CYS A 89 5.18 -11.67 3.09
CA CYS A 89 3.95 -12.29 2.58
C CYS A 89 4.25 -13.67 1.95
N ALA A 90 3.37 -14.65 2.20
CA ALA A 90 3.39 -15.95 1.56
C ALA A 90 2.08 -16.14 0.80
N GLY A 91 2.14 -16.04 -0.53
CA GLY A 91 0.94 -16.07 -1.37
C GLY A 91 -0.03 -14.94 -1.02
N ASN A 92 -1.27 -15.28 -0.70
CA ASN A 92 -2.33 -14.31 -0.44
C ASN A 92 -2.50 -14.03 1.06
N THR A 93 -1.41 -13.83 1.79
CA THR A 93 -1.42 -13.61 3.26
C THR A 93 -0.86 -12.24 3.64
N ILE A 94 -1.52 -11.59 4.60
CA ILE A 94 -1.10 -10.37 5.29
C ILE A 94 -0.68 -10.79 6.70
N GLU A 95 0.63 -10.72 6.98
CA GLU A 95 1.21 -11.13 8.27
C GLU A 95 0.75 -12.53 8.74
N GLY A 96 0.78 -13.50 7.83
CA GLY A 96 0.38 -14.88 8.11
C GLY A 96 -1.14 -15.12 8.13
N LYS A 97 -1.98 -14.08 8.08
CA LYS A 97 -3.44 -14.21 7.94
C LYS A 97 -3.86 -14.15 6.47
N GLY A 98 -4.83 -14.96 6.05
CA GLY A 98 -5.38 -14.86 4.69
C GLY A 98 -5.97 -13.49 4.40
N TYR A 99 -5.73 -12.94 3.21
CA TYR A 99 -6.14 -11.56 2.86
C TYR A 99 -7.64 -11.32 2.97
N VAL A 100 -8.47 -12.34 2.69
CA VAL A 100 -9.94 -12.26 2.85
C VAL A 100 -10.31 -12.06 4.32
N ALA A 101 -9.71 -12.84 5.23
CA ALA A 101 -9.97 -12.70 6.66
C ALA A 101 -9.53 -11.33 7.19
N MET A 102 -8.42 -10.79 6.67
CA MET A 102 -7.99 -9.43 6.99
C MET A 102 -8.94 -8.38 6.42
N ALA A 103 -9.47 -8.57 5.20
CA ALA A 103 -10.46 -7.68 4.61
C ALA A 103 -11.76 -7.64 5.44
N GLU A 104 -12.21 -8.77 5.96
CA GLU A 104 -13.36 -8.80 6.89
C GLU A 104 -13.07 -8.07 8.21
N GLN A 105 -11.85 -8.19 8.76
CA GLN A 105 -11.44 -7.40 9.94
C GLN A 105 -11.48 -5.89 9.64
N VAL A 106 -11.02 -5.48 8.45
CA VAL A 106 -11.10 -4.09 7.98
C VAL A 106 -12.54 -3.60 7.88
N LYS A 107 -13.44 -4.39 7.27
CA LYS A 107 -14.87 -4.04 7.15
C LYS A 107 -15.51 -3.88 8.54
N ASN A 108 -15.21 -4.78 9.47
CA ASN A 108 -15.71 -4.72 10.84
C ASN A 108 -15.18 -3.48 11.58
N LEU A 109 -13.88 -3.19 11.47
CA LEU A 109 -13.29 -2.01 12.09
C LEU A 109 -13.93 -0.72 11.55
N LYS A 110 -14.14 -0.64 10.23
CA LYS A 110 -14.86 0.49 9.61
C LYS A 110 -16.27 0.63 10.15
N ALA A 111 -17.03 -0.46 10.24
CA ALA A 111 -18.40 -0.43 10.78
C ALA A 111 -18.43 0.04 12.24
N GLN A 112 -17.50 -0.41 13.08
CA GLN A 112 -17.39 0.00 14.49
C GLN A 112 -17.01 1.47 14.66
N ASN A 113 -16.31 2.05 13.69
CA ASN A 113 -15.84 3.43 13.73
C ASN A 113 -16.72 4.40 12.93
N GLY A 114 -17.97 4.05 12.60
CA GLY A 114 -18.87 4.97 11.91
C GLY A 114 -18.62 5.10 10.40
N GLY A 115 -17.99 4.10 9.78
CA GLY A 115 -17.76 4.02 8.35
C GLY A 115 -16.40 4.58 7.89
N PRO A 116 -16.25 4.86 6.57
CA PRO A 116 -15.00 5.32 5.98
C PRO A 116 -14.41 6.60 6.60
N TYR A 117 -15.24 7.63 6.80
CA TYR A 117 -14.80 8.90 7.40
C TYR A 117 -14.43 8.75 8.87
N GLY A 118 -15.26 8.04 9.63
CA GLY A 118 -15.02 7.86 11.05
C GLY A 118 -13.79 6.98 11.34
N VAL A 119 -13.47 5.97 10.49
CA VAL A 119 -12.24 5.18 10.71
C VAL A 119 -10.97 6.01 10.53
N ALA A 120 -10.92 6.93 9.56
CA ALA A 120 -9.75 7.78 9.35
C ALA A 120 -9.57 8.77 10.50
N SER A 121 -10.65 9.47 10.87
CA SER A 121 -10.65 10.40 12.02
C SER A 121 -10.25 9.73 13.33
N ASN A 122 -10.82 8.55 13.61
CA ASN A 122 -10.54 7.82 14.84
C ASN A 122 -9.12 7.23 14.86
N ALA A 123 -8.59 6.80 13.70
CA ALA A 123 -7.20 6.34 13.60
C ALA A 123 -6.21 7.48 13.86
N ASP A 124 -6.46 8.66 13.31
CA ASP A 124 -5.60 9.83 13.52
C ASP A 124 -5.67 10.33 14.98
N ALA A 125 -6.86 10.34 15.58
CA ALA A 125 -7.03 10.65 17.00
C ALA A 125 -6.31 9.63 17.90
N TRP A 126 -6.41 8.33 17.57
CA TRP A 126 -5.66 7.27 18.25
C TRP A 126 -4.15 7.47 18.11
N LEU A 127 -3.67 7.76 16.91
CA LEU A 127 -2.24 8.01 16.64
C LEU A 127 -1.72 9.21 17.44
N ALA A 128 -2.49 10.30 17.51
CA ALA A 128 -2.14 11.50 18.28
C ALA A 128 -2.02 11.21 19.79
N ALA A 129 -2.77 10.23 20.29
CA ALA A 129 -2.78 9.85 21.70
C ALA A 129 -1.71 8.79 22.06
N LEU A 130 -1.03 8.18 21.08
CA LEU A 130 0.02 7.20 21.37
C LEU A 130 1.20 7.86 22.09
N PRO A 131 1.73 7.26 23.17
CA PRO A 131 2.96 7.71 23.80
C PRO A 131 4.18 7.29 22.97
N ASP A 132 4.37 7.96 21.84
CA ASP A 132 5.53 7.83 20.96
C ASP A 132 6.66 8.77 21.41
N PRO A 133 7.80 8.24 21.89
CA PRO A 133 8.91 9.05 22.40
C PRO A 133 9.60 9.91 21.33
N THR A 134 9.40 9.63 20.04
CA THR A 134 9.97 10.43 18.94
C THR A 134 9.13 11.68 18.64
N GLY A 135 7.87 11.70 19.10
CA GLY A 135 6.88 12.73 18.77
C GLY A 135 6.42 12.72 17.31
N ALA A 136 6.80 11.71 16.51
CA ALA A 136 6.40 11.60 15.11
C ALA A 136 4.89 11.36 14.98
N ALA A 137 4.30 10.53 15.84
CA ALA A 137 2.88 10.20 15.83
C ALA A 137 1.98 11.45 15.91
N ALA A 138 2.22 12.32 16.89
CA ALA A 138 1.45 13.56 17.07
C ALA A 138 1.66 14.54 15.90
N LYS A 139 2.89 14.66 15.37
CA LYS A 139 3.18 15.49 14.20
C LYS A 139 2.45 14.99 12.95
N ASN A 140 2.41 13.67 12.76
CA ASN A 140 1.71 13.03 11.66
C ASN A 140 0.20 13.24 11.75
N ALA A 141 -0.40 12.95 12.91
CA ALA A 141 -1.82 13.19 13.12
C ALA A 141 -2.19 14.66 12.86
N ALA A 142 -1.38 15.61 13.36
CA ALA A 142 -1.61 17.04 13.10
C ALA A 142 -1.45 17.42 11.61
N MET A 143 -0.57 16.74 10.87
CA MET A 143 -0.36 16.96 9.44
C MET A 143 -1.54 16.44 8.61
N TRP A 144 -2.02 15.24 8.91
CA TRP A 144 -3.04 14.53 8.13
C TRP A 144 -4.47 14.96 8.46
N ASN A 145 -4.70 15.50 9.66
CA ASN A 145 -6.00 16.03 10.09
C ASN A 145 -6.53 17.21 9.23
N LYS A 146 -5.77 17.70 8.24
CA LYS A 146 -6.17 18.81 7.37
C LYS A 146 -7.07 18.40 6.21
N ASP A 147 -7.03 17.14 5.77
CA ASP A 147 -7.81 16.67 4.60
C ASP A 147 -8.25 15.21 4.75
N LEU A 148 -8.90 14.91 5.88
CA LEU A 148 -9.47 13.60 6.16
C LEU A 148 -10.55 13.21 5.13
N ASP A 149 -11.25 14.19 4.56
CA ASP A 149 -12.34 13.95 3.62
C ASP A 149 -11.83 13.31 2.33
N VAL A 150 -10.71 13.78 1.76
CA VAL A 150 -10.16 13.19 0.53
C VAL A 150 -9.62 11.78 0.77
N ALA A 151 -8.90 11.56 1.88
CA ALA A 151 -8.37 10.24 2.22
C ALA A 151 -9.47 9.23 2.59
N ALA A 152 -10.56 9.68 3.22
CA ALA A 152 -11.62 8.80 3.67
C ALA A 152 -12.76 8.59 2.67
N ALA A 153 -12.99 9.54 1.75
CA ALA A 153 -14.04 9.46 0.74
C ALA A 153 -13.79 8.34 -0.28
N ASP A 154 -12.52 8.04 -0.59
CA ASP A 154 -12.19 6.91 -1.43
C ASP A 154 -12.30 5.59 -0.65
N PHE A 155 -13.17 4.70 -1.13
CA PHE A 155 -13.41 3.39 -0.52
C PHE A 155 -12.12 2.57 -0.43
N ALA A 156 -11.24 2.64 -1.44
CA ALA A 156 -9.98 1.90 -1.41
C ALA A 156 -9.02 2.46 -0.37
N THR A 157 -8.91 3.78 -0.30
CA THR A 157 -8.07 4.48 0.66
C THR A 157 -8.53 4.27 2.11
N SER A 158 -9.84 4.31 2.39
CA SER A 158 -10.36 3.99 3.74
C SER A 158 -10.11 2.53 4.17
N ASN A 159 -10.09 1.58 3.22
CA ASN A 159 -9.72 0.19 3.54
C ASN A 159 -8.23 0.06 3.88
N LEU A 160 -7.37 0.81 3.19
CA LEU A 160 -5.95 0.88 3.51
C LEU A 160 -5.73 1.50 4.89
N TYR A 161 -6.37 2.62 5.19
CA TYR A 161 -6.32 3.26 6.51
C TYR A 161 -6.68 2.29 7.66
N ALA A 162 -7.81 1.59 7.51
CA ALA A 162 -8.23 0.58 8.46
C ALA A 162 -7.22 -0.59 8.56
N LEU A 163 -6.67 -1.04 7.44
CA LEU A 163 -5.64 -2.08 7.42
C LEU A 163 -4.39 -1.62 8.19
N TYR A 164 -3.93 -0.39 7.96
CA TYR A 164 -2.75 0.16 8.63
C TYR A 164 -2.97 0.25 10.13
N TRP A 165 -4.18 0.65 10.55
CA TRP A 165 -4.52 0.69 11.96
C TRP A 165 -4.47 -0.69 12.61
N LEU A 166 -5.02 -1.72 11.97
CA LEU A 166 -4.95 -3.10 12.46
C LEU A 166 -3.50 -3.63 12.54
N LEU A 167 -2.69 -3.37 11.51
CA LEU A 167 -1.28 -3.77 11.47
C LEU A 167 -0.46 -3.10 12.57
N ALA A 168 -0.76 -1.82 12.81
CA ALA A 168 -0.14 -1.03 13.87
C ALA A 168 -0.54 -1.55 15.24
N GLN A 169 -1.83 -1.71 15.54
CA GLN A 169 -2.33 -2.22 16.83
C GLN A 169 -1.80 -3.63 17.17
N ALA A 170 -1.40 -4.42 16.17
CA ALA A 170 -0.76 -5.71 16.39
C ALA A 170 0.68 -5.61 16.92
N ARG A 171 1.29 -4.41 16.97
CA ARG A 171 2.62 -4.21 17.54
C ARG A 171 2.56 -4.13 19.08
N PRO A 172 3.57 -4.69 19.78
CA PRO A 172 3.61 -4.75 21.25
C PRO A 172 3.82 -3.41 21.95
N THR A 173 4.50 -2.43 21.33
CA THR A 173 4.86 -1.17 21.98
C THR A 173 4.25 0.03 21.26
N PRO A 174 3.87 1.12 21.97
CA PRO A 174 3.34 2.33 21.35
C PRO A 174 4.25 2.93 20.28
N GLN A 175 5.57 2.88 20.48
CA GLN A 175 6.54 3.31 19.48
C GLN A 175 6.46 2.47 18.20
N GLU A 176 6.43 1.14 18.33
CA GLU A 176 6.27 0.27 17.16
C GLU A 176 4.91 0.45 16.48
N GLN A 177 3.84 0.67 17.25
CA GLN A 177 2.50 0.98 16.72
C GLN A 177 2.54 2.25 15.87
N ALA A 178 3.10 3.34 16.41
CA ALA A 178 3.25 4.61 15.71
C ALA A 178 4.11 4.46 14.44
N ASP A 179 5.26 3.81 14.55
CA ASP A 179 6.16 3.57 13.42
C ASP A 179 5.49 2.73 12.32
N THR A 180 4.79 1.66 12.68
CA THR A 180 4.08 0.82 11.71
C THR A 180 2.97 1.61 11.03
N PHE A 181 2.15 2.35 11.79
CA PHE A 181 1.09 3.16 11.19
C PHE A 181 1.65 4.18 10.20
N ALA A 182 2.66 4.95 10.62
CA ALA A 182 3.26 6.00 9.79
C ALA A 182 3.94 5.47 8.53
N LYS A 183 4.64 4.34 8.63
CA LYS A 183 5.30 3.68 7.47
C LYS A 183 4.33 3.30 6.36
N PHE A 184 3.10 2.94 6.71
CA PHE A 184 2.08 2.61 5.71
C PHE A 184 1.22 3.81 5.32
N ALA A 185 0.84 4.66 6.28
CA ALA A 185 -0.01 5.82 6.03
C ALA A 185 0.61 6.81 5.03
N ILE A 186 1.95 6.90 4.95
CA ILE A 186 2.65 7.71 3.94
C ILE A 186 2.25 7.36 2.50
N PHE A 187 1.84 6.11 2.21
CA PHE A 187 1.42 5.70 0.87
C PHE A 187 0.09 6.32 0.43
N VAL A 188 -0.70 6.80 1.40
CA VAL A 188 -1.97 7.49 1.18
C VAL A 188 -1.80 8.99 1.34
N GLN A 189 -1.09 9.41 2.38
CA GLN A 189 -0.97 10.80 2.77
C GLN A 189 0.16 11.55 2.06
N ASP A 190 0.98 10.83 1.29
CA ASP A 190 2.18 11.29 0.60
C ASP A 190 3.30 11.87 1.47
N LYS A 191 2.99 12.29 2.71
CA LYS A 191 3.95 12.90 3.63
C LYS A 191 3.85 12.26 4.99
N ALA A 192 4.99 12.01 5.62
CA ALA A 192 5.02 11.47 6.98
C ALA A 192 6.34 11.78 7.68
N TRP A 193 6.26 12.05 8.98
CA TRP A 193 7.35 11.89 9.92
C TRP A 193 7.59 10.39 10.17
N ILE A 194 8.79 9.92 9.84
CA ILE A 194 9.31 8.59 10.12
C ILE A 194 10.50 8.76 11.07
N GLY A 195 10.27 8.53 12.37
CA GLY A 195 11.21 8.93 13.42
C GLY A 195 11.49 10.43 13.36
N ASN A 196 12.75 10.82 13.16
CA ASN A 196 13.17 12.22 13.08
C ASN A 196 13.14 12.82 11.67
N ARG A 197 12.81 12.04 10.63
CA ARG A 197 12.80 12.49 9.23
C ARG A 197 11.37 12.74 8.78
N CYS A 198 11.12 13.86 8.11
CA CYS A 198 9.84 14.06 7.43
C CYS A 198 10.03 13.81 5.94
N LEU A 199 9.36 12.80 5.40
CA LEU A 199 9.44 12.41 4.00
C LEU A 199 8.24 12.93 3.22
N ASP A 200 8.45 13.28 1.95
CA ASP A 200 7.44 13.68 0.97
C ASP A 200 7.63 12.86 -0.32
N ILE A 201 6.61 12.04 -0.64
CA ILE A 201 6.56 11.15 -1.79
C ILE A 201 5.53 11.61 -2.84
N SER A 202 4.94 12.80 -2.70
CA SER A 202 3.89 13.32 -3.61
C SER A 202 4.31 13.40 -5.08
N LYS A 203 5.61 13.33 -5.35
CA LYS A 203 6.20 13.41 -6.71
C LYS A 203 6.78 12.08 -7.19
N VAL A 204 6.64 10.99 -6.44
CA VAL A 204 7.30 9.70 -6.71
C VAL A 204 6.91 9.08 -8.06
N ALA A 205 5.65 9.27 -8.48
CA ALA A 205 5.11 8.72 -9.72
C ALA A 205 4.59 9.80 -10.69
N ALA A 206 4.98 11.07 -10.49
CA ALA A 206 4.42 12.19 -11.23
C ALA A 206 5.06 12.42 -12.61
N VAL A 207 6.24 11.84 -12.89
CA VAL A 207 7.00 12.12 -14.11
C VAL A 207 7.43 10.83 -14.80
N ILE A 208 6.83 10.53 -15.94
CA ILE A 208 7.18 9.38 -16.78
C ILE A 208 8.63 9.55 -17.27
N GLY A 209 9.45 8.50 -17.09
CA GLY A 209 10.84 8.48 -17.56
C GLY A 209 11.83 9.25 -16.68
N ALA A 210 11.40 9.80 -15.54
CA ALA A 210 12.31 10.38 -14.55
C ALA A 210 12.45 9.44 -13.33
N PRO A 211 13.61 9.47 -12.65
CA PRO A 211 13.76 8.77 -11.39
C PRO A 211 12.74 9.28 -10.34
N PRO A 212 12.19 8.38 -9.51
CA PRO A 212 11.36 8.77 -8.37
C PRO A 212 12.07 9.78 -7.46
N ARG A 213 11.33 10.78 -6.99
CA ARG A 213 11.87 11.80 -6.08
C ARG A 213 11.20 11.71 -4.72
N ILE A 214 12.02 11.51 -3.69
CA ILE A 214 11.64 11.60 -2.28
C ILE A 214 12.34 12.82 -1.72
N THR A 215 11.58 13.75 -1.15
CA THR A 215 12.11 14.97 -0.54
C THR A 215 11.78 15.03 0.94
N ASN A 216 12.33 16.03 1.63
CA ASN A 216 11.87 16.33 2.98
C ASN A 216 10.58 17.15 2.94
N CYS A 217 9.76 17.09 3.99
CA CYS A 217 8.65 18.02 4.15
C CYS A 217 9.20 19.45 4.26
N HIS A 218 8.60 20.37 3.50
CA HIS A 218 8.84 21.81 3.58
C HIS A 218 7.73 22.50 4.37
#